data_AF-A0AAN9DJT4-F1
#
_entry.id   AF-A0AAN9DJT4-F1
#
_cell.length_a   1.000
_cell.length_b   1.000
_cell.length_c   1.000
_cell.angle_alpha   90.00
_cell.angle_beta   90.00
_cell.angle_gamma   90.00
#
_symmetry.space_group_name_H-M   'P 1'
#
loop_
_entity.id
_entity.type
_entity.pdbx_description
1 polymer ?
#
loop_
_entity_poly.entity_id
_entity_poly.type
_entity_poly.pdbx_seq_one_letter_code
_entity_poly.pdbx_strand_id
1 'polypeptide(L)'
;MNFAGRLDGPVLPTEVAVFVRDPFTVAIEGDVSARAKQVVPSIDEGKFALELVDMQSSVTMAQELCTNGPTMFWTDVNVHQFPNIKKVAIVMLSMFGSTYTCESSFSHMNSIKSNSRCSLTDRTLHQCLLGSH
;
A
#
# COMPACT_ATOMS: atom_id res chain seq x y z
N MET A 1 -3.06 -22.58 27.47
CA MET A 1 -3.40 -22.31 26.05
C MET A 1 -2.12 -21.93 25.35
N ASN A 2 -1.70 -22.73 24.37
CA ASN A 2 -0.39 -22.60 23.73
C ASN A 2 -0.55 -21.76 22.46
N PHE A 3 -0.04 -20.52 22.46
CA PHE A 3 -0.12 -19.60 21.33
C PHE A 3 0.87 -19.94 20.19
N ALA A 4 1.72 -20.96 20.38
CA ALA A 4 2.75 -21.35 19.41
C ALA A 4 2.21 -22.09 18.18
N GLY A 5 0.95 -22.57 18.19
CA GLY A 5 0.38 -23.37 17.10
C GLY A 5 -0.19 -22.58 15.91
N ARG A 6 -0.11 -21.24 15.90
CA ARG A 6 -0.69 -20.38 14.85
C ARG A 6 0.31 -19.81 13.85
N LEU A 7 1.60 -20.14 14.00
CA LEU A 7 2.66 -19.73 13.07
C LEU A 7 3.17 -20.89 12.21
N ASP A 8 2.41 -21.98 12.12
CA ASP A 8 2.53 -22.94 11.00
C ASP A 8 1.55 -22.50 9.89
N GLY A 9 1.73 -21.27 9.42
CA GLY A 9 0.92 -20.58 8.42
C GLY A 9 1.86 -19.78 7.51
N PRO A 10 1.49 -19.56 6.23
CA PRO A 10 2.42 -19.39 5.13
C PRO A 10 3.43 -18.29 5.43
N VAL A 11 4.70 -18.55 5.09
CA VAL A 11 5.77 -17.55 4.97
C VAL A 11 5.12 -16.25 4.54
N LEU A 12 5.16 -15.26 5.45
CA LEU A 12 4.62 -13.93 5.23
C LEU A 12 4.95 -13.50 3.81
N PRO A 13 3.95 -13.36 2.92
CA PRO A 13 4.25 -12.98 1.56
C PRO A 13 4.73 -11.55 1.63
N THR A 14 6.06 -11.41 1.55
CA THR A 14 6.79 -10.14 1.71
C THR A 14 6.19 -9.09 0.79
N GLU A 15 5.67 -9.52 -0.35
CA GLU A 15 4.97 -8.71 -1.34
C GLU A 15 3.71 -8.02 -0.80
N VAL A 16 2.88 -8.72 -0.02
CA VAL A 16 1.67 -8.12 0.54
C VAL A 16 2.02 -7.19 1.71
N ALA A 17 3.12 -7.46 2.43
CA ALA A 17 3.66 -6.52 3.41
C ALA A 17 4.22 -5.25 2.75
N VAL A 18 4.93 -5.38 1.63
CA VAL A 18 5.40 -4.24 0.82
C VAL A 18 4.22 -3.45 0.27
N PHE A 19 3.16 -4.11 -0.18
CA PHE A 19 1.91 -3.47 -0.61
C PHE A 19 1.27 -2.63 0.49
N VAL A 20 1.14 -3.14 1.71
CA VAL A 20 0.55 -2.36 2.82
C VAL A 20 1.46 -1.21 3.25
N ARG A 21 2.77 -1.32 3.04
CA ARG A 21 3.72 -0.24 3.31
C ARG A 21 3.63 0.86 2.27
N ASP A 22 3.66 0.49 1.00
CA ASP A 22 3.62 1.41 -0.12
C ASP A 22 2.97 0.74 -1.35
N PRO A 23 1.63 0.87 -1.51
CA PRO A 23 0.91 0.24 -2.60
C PRO A 23 1.30 0.80 -3.97
N PHE A 24 1.99 1.94 -4.04
CA PHE A 24 2.41 2.58 -5.29
C PHE A 24 3.70 2.00 -5.86
N THR A 25 4.46 1.24 -5.07
CA THR A 25 5.73 0.62 -5.52
C THR A 25 5.57 -0.80 -6.04
N VAL A 26 4.39 -1.39 -5.85
CA VAL A 26 4.14 -2.78 -6.23
C VAL A 26 3.76 -2.86 -7.69
N ALA A 27 4.39 -3.79 -8.42
CA ALA A 27 4.05 -4.07 -9.80
C ALA A 27 2.64 -4.68 -9.91
N ILE A 28 1.81 -4.11 -10.77
CA ILE A 28 0.42 -4.57 -11.04
C ILE A 28 0.43 -5.94 -11.73
N GLU A 29 1.45 -6.19 -12.57
CA GLU A 29 1.64 -7.45 -13.30
C GLU A 29 2.27 -8.56 -12.44
N GLY A 30 2.50 -8.32 -11.14
CA GLY A 30 3.22 -9.21 -10.23
C GLY A 30 2.33 -10.04 -9.29
N ASP A 31 2.97 -11.04 -8.67
CA ASP A 31 2.45 -12.06 -7.75
C ASP A 31 1.64 -11.49 -6.55
N VAL A 32 1.61 -10.16 -6.33
CA VAL A 32 0.85 -9.50 -5.25
C VAL A 32 -0.65 -9.83 -5.26
N SER A 33 -1.32 -9.88 -6.42
CA SER A 33 -2.76 -10.19 -6.48
C SER A 33 -3.03 -11.63 -6.05
N ALA A 34 -2.21 -12.56 -6.55
CA ALA A 34 -2.26 -13.97 -6.20
C ALA A 34 -1.92 -14.21 -4.72
N ARG A 35 -0.95 -13.47 -4.16
CA ARG A 35 -0.60 -13.53 -2.74
C ARG A 35 -1.67 -12.89 -1.87
N ALA A 36 -2.24 -11.77 -2.28
CA ALA A 36 -3.36 -11.14 -1.59
C ALA A 36 -4.56 -12.09 -1.52
N LYS A 37 -4.82 -12.84 -2.60
CA LYS A 37 -5.85 -13.89 -2.64
C LYS A 37 -5.54 -15.07 -1.73
N GLN A 38 -4.28 -15.47 -1.60
CA GLN A 38 -3.85 -16.51 -0.65
C GLN A 38 -4.03 -16.06 0.81
N VAL A 39 -3.69 -14.82 1.14
CA VAL A 39 -3.84 -14.27 2.50
C VAL A 39 -5.31 -14.00 2.82
N VAL A 40 -6.08 -13.53 1.85
CA VAL A 40 -7.49 -13.17 1.99
C VAL A 40 -8.32 -13.87 0.91
N PRO A 41 -8.71 -15.15 1.11
CA PRO A 41 -9.40 -15.94 0.08
C PRO A 41 -10.76 -15.36 -0.34
N SER A 42 -11.31 -14.41 0.43
CA SER A 42 -12.58 -13.74 0.14
C SER A 42 -12.48 -12.53 -0.80
N ILE A 43 -11.28 -12.14 -1.27
CA ILE A 43 -11.16 -11.08 -2.29
C ILE A 43 -11.40 -11.62 -3.69
N ASP A 44 -11.77 -10.75 -4.61
CA ASP A 44 -11.71 -11.03 -6.03
C ASP A 44 -10.37 -10.53 -6.59
N GLU A 45 -9.58 -11.42 -7.18
CA GLU A 45 -8.22 -11.11 -7.62
C GLU A 45 -8.21 -10.10 -8.78
N GLY A 46 -9.11 -10.25 -9.76
CA GLY A 46 -9.20 -9.35 -10.91
C GLY A 46 -9.65 -7.95 -10.48
N LYS A 47 -10.65 -7.86 -9.60
CA LYS A 47 -11.09 -6.57 -9.03
C LYS A 47 -10.02 -5.95 -8.15
N PHE A 48 -9.27 -6.74 -7.38
CA PHE A 48 -8.13 -6.23 -6.61
C PHE A 48 -7.08 -5.60 -7.54
N ALA A 49 -6.73 -6.26 -8.65
CA ALA A 49 -5.78 -5.71 -9.62
C ALA A 49 -6.30 -4.39 -10.24
N LEU A 50 -7.58 -4.33 -10.61
CA LEU A 50 -8.20 -3.10 -11.14
C LEU A 50 -8.24 -1.97 -10.11
N GLU A 51 -8.61 -2.26 -8.87
CA GLU A 51 -8.57 -1.31 -7.76
C GLU A 51 -7.14 -0.79 -7.54
N LEU A 52 -6.12 -1.64 -7.73
CA LEU A 52 -4.72 -1.26 -7.56
C LEU A 52 -4.27 -0.33 -8.66
N VAL A 53 -4.64 -0.61 -9.91
CA VAL A 53 -4.40 0.29 -11.05
C VAL A 53 -5.01 1.67 -10.78
N ASP A 54 -6.27 1.70 -10.35
CA ASP A 54 -6.98 2.96 -10.08
C ASP A 54 -6.32 3.74 -8.94
N MET A 55 -6.02 3.06 -7.82
CA MET A 55 -5.30 3.67 -6.70
C MET A 55 -3.94 4.21 -7.13
N GLN A 56 -3.14 3.44 -7.88
CA GLN A 56 -1.81 3.85 -8.34
C GLN A 56 -1.85 5.00 -9.35
N SER A 57 -2.95 5.15 -10.09
CA SER A 57 -3.17 6.26 -11.02
C SER A 57 -3.48 7.57 -10.30
N SER A 58 -3.86 7.51 -9.02
CA SER A 58 -4.25 8.67 -8.22
C SER A 58 -3.05 9.35 -7.56
N VAL A 59 -2.65 10.49 -8.13
CA VAL A 59 -1.58 11.34 -7.59
C VAL A 59 -1.92 11.90 -6.21
N THR A 60 -3.21 12.19 -5.96
CA THR A 60 -3.66 12.71 -4.67
C THR A 60 -3.48 11.67 -3.56
N MET A 61 -3.78 10.40 -3.87
CA MET A 61 -3.60 9.29 -2.93
C MET A 61 -2.12 9.00 -2.67
N ALA A 62 -1.26 9.09 -3.70
CA ALA A 62 0.19 8.97 -3.53
C ALA A 62 0.76 10.09 -2.64
N GLN A 63 0.27 11.32 -2.83
CA GLN A 63 0.67 12.46 -2.00
C GLN A 63 0.17 12.30 -0.55
N GLU A 64 -1.05 11.80 -0.36
CA GLU A 64 -1.60 11.53 0.97
C GLU A 64 -0.74 10.54 1.75
N LEU A 65 -0.35 9.45 1.09
CA LEU A 65 0.57 8.47 1.66
C LEU A 65 1.94 9.09 2.01
N CYS A 66 2.49 9.94 1.15
CA CYS A 66 3.76 10.63 1.40
C CYS A 66 3.67 11.59 2.60
N THR A 67 2.60 12.38 2.68
CA THR A 67 2.43 13.44 3.68
C THR A 67 2.04 12.89 5.05
N ASN A 68 1.03 12.03 5.08
CA ASN A 68 0.40 11.59 6.33
C ASN A 68 0.85 10.19 6.75
N GLY A 69 1.62 9.52 5.89
CA GLY A 69 2.09 8.18 6.14
C GLY A 69 0.99 7.13 5.99
N PRO A 70 1.39 5.86 6.01
CA PRO A 70 0.50 4.75 5.68
C PRO A 70 -0.59 4.48 6.71
N THR A 71 -0.38 4.79 8.00
CA THR A 71 -1.40 4.59 9.04
C THR A 71 -2.63 5.48 8.80
N MET A 72 -2.41 6.77 8.53
CA MET A 72 -3.50 7.71 8.24
C MET A 72 -4.09 7.44 6.85
N PHE A 73 -3.24 7.19 5.84
CA PHE A 73 -3.68 6.80 4.50
C PHE A 73 -4.66 5.62 4.54
N TRP A 74 -4.29 4.51 5.19
CA TRP A 74 -5.16 3.34 5.29
C TRP A 74 -6.38 3.56 6.17
N THR A 75 -6.47 4.64 6.94
CA THR A 75 -7.70 5.02 7.63
C THR A 75 -8.65 5.71 6.66
N ASP A 76 -8.16 6.65 5.86
CA ASP A 76 -8.93 7.46 4.91
C ASP A 76 -9.34 6.76 3.60
N VAL A 77 -8.61 5.72 3.15
CA VAL A 77 -8.98 4.98 1.93
C VAL A 77 -10.44 4.52 1.99
N ASN A 78 -11.24 4.94 1.01
CA ASN A 78 -12.67 4.66 0.96
C ASN A 78 -12.94 3.18 0.65
N VAL A 79 -13.58 2.47 1.59
CA VAL A 79 -13.89 1.04 1.47
C VAL A 79 -14.90 0.71 0.37
N HIS A 80 -15.75 1.66 -0.04
CA HIS A 80 -16.69 1.47 -1.14
C HIS A 80 -16.02 1.57 -2.51
N GLN A 81 -14.95 2.36 -2.62
CA GLN A 81 -14.18 2.51 -3.86
C GLN A 81 -13.12 1.41 -4.00
N PHE A 82 -12.49 1.01 -2.89
CA PHE A 82 -11.39 0.03 -2.88
C PHE A 82 -11.68 -1.15 -1.92
N PRO A 83 -12.79 -1.89 -2.09
CA PRO A 83 -13.22 -2.90 -1.13
C PRO A 83 -12.26 -4.08 -0.99
N ASN A 84 -11.62 -4.55 -2.07
CA ASN A 84 -10.69 -5.67 -2.00
C ASN A 84 -9.34 -5.22 -1.43
N ILE A 85 -8.82 -4.08 -1.88
CA ILE A 85 -7.59 -3.48 -1.36
C ILE A 85 -7.70 -3.19 0.15
N LYS A 86 -8.79 -2.54 0.58
CA LYS A 86 -9.01 -2.20 1.98
C LYS A 86 -9.08 -3.47 2.84
N LYS A 87 -9.72 -4.53 2.35
CA LYS A 87 -9.81 -5.81 3.07
C LYS A 87 -8.43 -6.43 3.31
N VAL A 88 -7.57 -6.44 2.28
CA VAL A 88 -6.19 -6.95 2.39
C VAL A 88 -5.38 -6.11 3.37
N ALA A 89 -5.46 -4.78 3.26
CA ALA A 89 -4.78 -3.86 4.16
C ALA A 89 -5.19 -4.06 5.63
N ILE A 90 -6.48 -4.15 5.91
CA ILE A 90 -6.99 -4.39 7.28
C ILE A 90 -6.51 -5.73 7.82
N VAL A 91 -6.58 -6.80 7.03
CA VAL A 91 -6.14 -8.13 7.47
C VAL A 91 -4.65 -8.10 7.83
N MET A 92 -3.80 -7.52 6.97
CA MET A 92 -2.37 -7.40 7.25
C MET A 92 -2.07 -6.50 8.43
N LEU A 93 -2.69 -5.32 8.52
CA LEU A 93 -2.52 -4.43 9.67
C LEU A 93 -2.96 -5.10 10.98
N SER A 94 -4.00 -5.94 10.93
CA SER A 94 -4.46 -6.71 12.09
C SER A 94 -3.50 -7.85 12.47
N MET A 95 -2.82 -8.47 11.49
CA MET A 95 -1.78 -9.47 11.75
C MET A 95 -0.52 -8.83 12.38
N PHE A 96 -0.22 -7.58 12.06
CA PHE A 96 0.99 -6.86 12.49
C PHE A 96 0.71 -5.62 13.36
N GLY A 97 -0.42 -5.58 14.08
CA GLY A 97 -0.88 -4.39 14.78
C GLY A 97 0.13 -3.81 15.78
N SER A 98 1.06 -4.61 16.30
CA SER A 98 2.19 -4.14 17.13
C SER A 98 3.46 -3.82 16.32
N THR A 99 3.72 -4.54 15.23
CA THR A 99 4.91 -4.38 14.39
C THR A 99 4.86 -3.10 13.56
N TYR A 100 3.68 -2.74 13.04
CA TYR A 100 3.52 -1.54 12.19
C TYR A 100 3.63 -0.23 12.96
N THR A 101 3.00 -0.18 14.13
CA THR A 101 3.10 0.94 15.08
C THR A 101 4.54 1.09 15.58
N CYS A 102 5.25 -0.01 15.84
CA CYS A 102 6.64 0.03 16.29
C CYS A 102 7.63 0.44 15.18
N GLU A 103 7.49 -0.07 13.95
CA GLU A 103 8.35 0.34 12.83
C GLU A 103 8.17 1.83 12.48
N SER A 104 6.96 2.35 12.55
CA SER A 104 6.68 3.78 12.28
C SER A 104 7.30 4.69 13.34
N SER A 105 7.35 4.27 14.61
CA SER A 105 8.09 4.97 15.67
C SER A 105 9.61 4.87 15.51
N PHE A 106 10.14 3.84 14.83
CA PHE A 106 11.57 3.68 14.55
C PHE A 106 12.04 4.30 13.21
N SER A 107 11.14 4.61 12.28
CA SER A 107 11.48 4.96 10.89
C SER A 107 11.59 6.45 10.58
N HIS A 108 11.77 7.33 11.58
CA HIS A 108 12.15 8.73 11.32
C HIS A 108 13.47 8.89 10.52
N MET A 109 14.20 7.81 10.27
CA MET A 109 15.47 7.82 9.51
C MET A 109 15.39 7.36 8.05
N ASN A 110 14.28 6.82 7.54
CA ASN A 110 14.21 6.32 6.14
C ASN A 110 13.43 7.22 5.16
N SER A 111 13.00 8.40 5.61
CA SER A 111 12.28 9.39 4.78
C SER A 111 13.07 9.85 3.53
N ILE A 112 14.37 9.56 3.49
CA ILE A 112 15.28 9.96 2.41
C ILE A 112 15.07 9.14 1.12
N LYS A 113 14.44 7.96 1.14
CA LYS A 113 14.16 7.19 -0.09
C LYS A 113 12.77 7.43 -0.70
N SER A 114 11.79 7.88 0.09
CA SER A 114 10.44 8.24 -0.40
C SER A 114 10.38 9.65 -1.01
N ASN A 115 11.35 10.51 -0.69
CA ASN A 115 11.41 11.88 -1.21
C ASN A 115 11.54 11.94 -2.76
N SER A 116 12.18 10.95 -3.39
CA SER A 116 12.29 10.89 -4.85
C SER A 116 10.95 10.69 -5.57
N ARG A 117 9.90 10.23 -4.89
CA ARG A 117 8.55 10.03 -5.46
C ARG A 117 7.66 11.26 -5.27
N CYS A 118 7.74 11.93 -4.12
CA CYS A 118 7.01 13.17 -3.89
C CYS A 118 7.55 14.31 -4.80
N SER A 119 8.82 14.22 -5.23
CA SER A 119 9.42 15.15 -6.22
C SER A 119 9.08 14.83 -7.68
N LEU A 120 8.58 13.63 -8.03
CA LEU A 120 8.28 13.26 -9.43
C LEU A 120 7.00 13.91 -9.96
N THR A 121 6.10 14.40 -9.10
CA THR A 121 4.89 15.12 -9.51
C THR A 121 5.15 16.59 -9.82
N ASP A 122 6.19 17.20 -9.24
CA ASP A 122 6.56 18.61 -9.51
C ASP A 122 7.01 18.82 -10.96
N ARG A 123 7.71 17.83 -11.53
CA ARG A 123 8.25 17.96 -12.90
C ARG A 123 7.20 17.80 -14.00
N THR A 124 6.11 17.07 -13.75
CA THR A 124 5.06 16.87 -14.77
C THR A 124 4.11 18.07 -14.87
N LEU A 125 3.93 18.81 -13.77
CA LEU A 125 3.11 20.02 -13.77
C LEU A 125 3.81 21.22 -14.43
N HIS A 126 5.15 21.26 -14.43
CA HIS A 126 5.89 22.35 -15.07
C HIS A 126 6.06 22.20 -16.59
N GLN A 127 5.75 21.03 -17.17
CA GLN A 127 5.85 20.83 -18.63
C GLN A 127 4.59 21.31 -19.38
N CYS A 128 3.43 21.42 -18.71
CA CYS A 128 2.17 21.85 -19.34
C CYS A 128 1.95 23.37 -19.38
N LEU A 129 2.79 24.18 -18.72
CA LEU A 129 2.62 25.64 -18.62
C LEU A 129 3.57 26.45 -19.51
N LEU A 130 4.50 25.82 -20.25
CA LEU A 130 5.47 26.50 -21.13
C LEU A 130 5.26 26.17 -22.61
N GLY A 131 4.01 25.94 -23.02
CA GLY A 131 3.61 25.68 -24.40
C GLY A 131 2.77 26.80 -25.01
N SER A 132 3.14 28.05 -24.78
CA SER A 132 2.54 29.20 -25.46
C SER A 132 3.62 30.24 -25.78
N HIS A 133 4.33 30.01 -26.89
CA HIS A 133 4.85 31.07 -27.73
C HIS A 133 4.84 30.61 -29.18
#